data_AF-A0A2T1DHI0-F1
#
_entry.id   AF-A0A2T1DHI0-F1
#
_cell.length_a   1.000
_cell.length_b   1.000
_cell.length_c   1.000
_cell.angle_alpha   90.00
_cell.angle_beta   90.00
_cell.angle_gamma   90.00
#
_symmetry.space_group_name_H-M   'P 1'
#
loop_
_entity.id
_entity.type
_entity.pdbx_description
1 polymer ?
#
loop_
_entity_poly.entity_id
_entity_poly.type
_entity_poly.pdbx_seq_one_letter_code
_entity_poly.pdbx_strand_id
1 'polypeptide(L)'
;MKLIYRGNTYDYDPTQFRPDNAGRPVKSAPRLQAPYTLMYRGETYHVDPTVPQTQSSLPRAYDLIYRGSTYHVDRDAQGNLTALTQSANAPRSKAISARVSQREVSQLHQANLLSNLQRRLQSAQERGDQSLLDLLEAERKQITTGH
;
A
#
# COMPACT_ATOMS: atom_id res chain seq x y z
N MET A 1 -24.00 -7.43 22.77
CA MET A 1 -22.70 -7.96 22.28
C MET A 1 -21.57 -7.14 22.88
N LYS A 2 -20.46 -7.76 23.29
CA LYS A 2 -19.28 -7.02 23.75
C LYS A 2 -18.40 -6.70 22.55
N LEU A 3 -18.15 -5.42 22.29
CA LEU A 3 -17.27 -4.97 21.21
C LEU A 3 -15.96 -4.45 21.82
N ILE A 4 -14.83 -5.00 21.37
CA ILE A 4 -13.50 -4.57 21.82
C ILE A 4 -12.84 -3.79 20.69
N TYR A 5 -12.53 -2.51 20.96
CA TYR A 5 -11.86 -1.64 19.99
C TYR A 5 -10.74 -0.87 20.69
N ARG A 6 -9.51 -0.99 20.15
CA ARG A 6 -8.29 -0.36 20.68
C ARG A 6 -8.05 -0.61 22.17
N GLY A 7 -8.27 -1.84 22.63
CA GLY A 7 -8.06 -2.25 24.01
C GLY A 7 -9.17 -1.82 24.99
N ASN A 8 -10.15 -1.03 24.53
CA ASN A 8 -11.32 -0.69 25.33
C ASN A 8 -12.46 -1.66 25.01
N THR A 9 -13.09 -2.18 26.05
CA THR A 9 -14.26 -3.06 25.93
C THR A 9 -15.53 -2.26 26.14
N TYR A 10 -16.40 -2.28 25.14
CA TYR A 10 -17.70 -1.63 25.18
C TYR A 10 -18.79 -2.69 25.27
N ASP A 11 -19.66 -2.55 26.28
CA ASP A 11 -20.90 -3.29 26.35
C ASP A 11 -21.91 -2.66 25.38
N TYR A 12 -22.01 -3.23 24.18
CA TYR A 12 -22.97 -2.79 23.17
C TYR A 12 -24.23 -3.64 23.29
N ASP A 13 -25.28 -3.09 23.86
CA ASP A 13 -26.59 -3.74 23.87
C ASP A 13 -27.39 -3.30 22.63
N PRO A 14 -27.56 -4.17 21.61
CA PRO A 14 -28.29 -3.82 20.39
C PRO A 14 -29.78 -3.51 20.63
N THR A 15 -30.32 -3.85 21.81
CA THR A 15 -31.71 -3.58 22.18
C THR A 15 -31.89 -2.29 22.98
N GLN A 16 -30.81 -1.76 23.59
CA GLN A 16 -30.79 -0.42 24.20
C GLN A 16 -30.52 0.66 23.16
N PHE A 17 -31.25 0.60 22.05
CA PHE A 17 -31.28 1.68 21.09
C PHE A 17 -31.90 2.91 21.78
N ARG A 18 -31.06 3.79 22.36
CA ARG A 18 -31.51 5.07 22.92
C ARG A 18 -32.10 5.91 21.77
N PRO A 19 -33.31 6.48 21.95
CA PRO A 19 -34.02 7.20 20.90
C PRO A 19 -33.55 8.66 20.79
N ASP A 20 -32.29 8.95 21.09
CA ASP A 20 -31.67 10.16 20.60
C ASP A 20 -31.38 10.05 19.09
N ASN A 21 -31.26 8.85 18.48
CA ASN A 21 -30.88 8.77 17.04
C ASN A 21 -31.38 7.61 16.13
N ALA A 22 -32.40 6.79 16.44
CA ALA A 22 -33.02 5.92 15.41
C ALA A 22 -34.47 5.55 15.71
N GLY A 23 -35.35 6.23 15.00
CA GLY A 23 -36.78 5.97 15.03
C GLY A 23 -37.57 7.06 14.33
N ARG A 24 -36.98 8.25 14.15
CA ARG A 24 -37.45 9.19 13.14
C ARG A 24 -36.80 8.80 11.81
N PRO A 25 -37.47 8.92 10.65
CA PRO A 25 -36.75 9.01 9.38
C PRO A 25 -35.62 9.99 9.63
N VAL A 26 -34.38 9.63 9.28
CA VAL A 26 -33.21 10.52 9.42
C VAL A 26 -33.71 11.89 9.01
N LYS A 27 -33.92 12.79 9.98
CA LYS A 27 -34.21 14.17 9.63
C LYS A 27 -32.98 14.52 8.85
N SER A 28 -33.13 14.71 7.53
CA SER A 28 -32.05 15.21 6.68
C SER A 28 -31.36 16.25 7.52
N ALA A 29 -30.07 16.02 7.85
CA ALA A 29 -29.32 16.91 8.72
C ALA A 29 -29.73 18.33 8.35
N PRO A 30 -30.22 19.16 9.31
CA PRO A 30 -30.85 20.42 8.98
C PRO A 30 -29.96 21.07 7.94
N ARG A 31 -30.47 21.28 6.72
CA ARG A 31 -29.67 21.85 5.64
C ARG A 31 -29.02 23.06 6.29
N LEU A 32 -27.71 23.00 6.51
CA LEU A 32 -27.01 24.10 7.14
C LEU A 32 -27.20 25.22 6.14
N GLN A 33 -28.09 26.17 6.44
CA GLN A 33 -28.38 27.32 5.58
C GLN A 33 -27.53 28.52 6.02
N ALA A 34 -26.78 28.37 7.11
CA ALA A 34 -25.87 29.37 7.62
C ALA A 34 -24.42 28.94 7.35
N PRO A 35 -23.52 29.89 7.07
CA PRO A 35 -22.09 29.65 7.01
C PRO A 35 -21.59 29.02 8.32
N TYR A 36 -20.71 28.04 8.23
CA TYR A 36 -20.14 27.35 9.38
C TYR A 36 -18.66 27.06 9.20
N THR A 37 -17.97 26.90 10.32
CA THR A 37 -16.52 26.66 10.35
C THR A 37 -16.26 25.21 10.79
N LEU A 38 -15.43 24.50 10.04
CA LEU A 38 -14.96 23.15 10.36
C LEU A 38 -13.46 23.19 10.65
N MET A 39 -13.01 22.43 11.64
CA MET A 39 -11.59 22.27 11.91
C MET A 39 -11.20 20.81 11.71
N TYR A 40 -10.23 20.57 10.83
CA TYR A 40 -9.71 19.22 10.57
C TYR A 40 -8.19 19.26 10.48
N ARG A 41 -7.52 18.50 11.36
CA ARG A 41 -6.05 18.42 11.45
C ARG A 41 -5.33 19.77 11.58
N GLY A 42 -5.92 20.71 12.32
CA GLY A 42 -5.36 22.04 12.54
C GLY A 42 -5.69 23.04 11.43
N GLU A 43 -6.26 22.59 10.31
CA GLU A 43 -6.75 23.45 9.26
C GLU A 43 -8.20 23.88 9.53
N THR A 44 -8.48 25.16 9.31
CA THR A 44 -9.79 25.77 9.51
C THR A 44 -10.46 26.00 8.15
N TYR A 45 -11.60 25.37 7.92
CA TYR A 45 -12.38 25.43 6.69
C TYR A 45 -13.65 26.24 6.93
N HIS A 46 -13.85 27.29 6.15
CA HIS A 46 -15.10 28.05 6.13
C HIS A 46 -15.99 27.54 5.01
N VAL A 47 -17.17 27.03 5.36
CA VAL A 47 -18.15 26.51 4.40
C VAL A 47 -19.35 27.44 4.41
N ASP A 48 -19.62 28.07 3.27
CA ASP A 48 -20.86 28.81 3.02
C ASP A 48 -21.79 27.96 2.13
N PRO A 49 -22.87 27.40 2.70
CA PRO A 49 -23.83 26.58 1.96
C PRO A 49 -24.81 27.41 1.12
N THR A 50 -24.84 28.74 1.25
CA THR A 50 -25.67 29.62 0.40
C THR A 50 -25.02 29.96 -0.93
N VAL A 51 -23.69 29.81 -1.01
CA VAL A 51 -22.95 29.98 -2.27
C VAL A 51 -23.08 28.70 -3.08
N PRO A 52 -23.56 28.76 -4.34
CA PRO A 52 -23.54 27.61 -5.23
C PRO A 52 -22.09 27.13 -5.36
N GLN A 53 -21.79 25.96 -4.80
CA GLN A 53 -20.49 25.34 -5.02
C GLN A 53 -20.40 25.02 -6.51
N THR A 54 -19.42 25.64 -7.19
CA THR A 54 -19.03 25.24 -8.53
C THR A 54 -18.71 23.75 -8.47
N GLN A 55 -19.59 22.92 -9.04
CA GLN A 55 -19.32 21.50 -9.14
C GLN A 55 -17.99 21.35 -9.86
N SER A 56 -16.97 20.85 -9.15
CA SER A 56 -15.69 20.59 -9.80
C SER A 56 -15.98 19.59 -10.91
N SER A 57 -15.80 20.00 -12.17
CA SER A 57 -15.93 19.08 -13.29
C SER A 57 -14.89 17.99 -13.07
N LEU A 58 -15.35 16.76 -12.78
CA LEU A 58 -14.44 15.64 -12.70
C LEU A 58 -13.71 15.55 -14.05
N PRO A 59 -12.38 15.40 -14.05
CA PRO A 59 -11.65 15.28 -15.30
C PRO A 59 -12.18 14.07 -16.07
N ARG A 60 -12.39 14.28 -17.38
CA ARG A 60 -12.91 13.26 -18.30
C ARG A 60 -12.01 12.03 -18.36
N ALA A 61 -10.71 12.24 -18.22
CA ALA A 61 -9.68 11.22 -18.21
C ALA A 61 -8.78 11.41 -16.99
N TYR A 62 -8.41 10.34 -16.30
CA TYR A 62 -7.43 10.38 -15.22
C TYR A 62 -6.67 9.06 -15.07
N ASP A 63 -5.47 9.15 -14.51
CA ASP A 63 -4.64 7.99 -14.20
C ASP A 63 -4.90 7.51 -12.76
N LEU A 64 -5.23 6.23 -12.61
CA LEU A 64 -5.41 5.55 -11.34
C LEU A 64 -4.23 4.60 -11.10
N ILE A 65 -3.55 4.74 -9.96
CA ILE A 65 -2.47 3.82 -9.57
C ILE A 65 -3.00 2.85 -8.52
N TYR A 66 -3.01 1.56 -8.85
CA TYR A 66 -3.40 0.50 -7.92
C TYR A 66 -2.35 -0.61 -7.91
N ARG A 67 -1.80 -0.90 -6.71
CA ARG A 67 -0.73 -1.90 -6.50
C ARG A 67 0.46 -1.76 -7.47
N GLY A 68 0.85 -0.51 -7.78
CA GLY A 68 1.97 -0.22 -8.69
C GLY A 68 1.66 -0.36 -10.18
N SER A 69 0.43 -0.70 -10.56
CA SER A 69 -0.05 -0.64 -11.94
C SER A 69 -0.80 0.67 -12.19
N THR A 70 -0.51 1.33 -13.31
CA THR A 70 -1.25 2.53 -13.75
C THR A 70 -2.37 2.12 -14.70
N TYR A 71 -3.56 2.61 -14.42
CA TYR A 71 -4.77 2.43 -15.21
C TYR A 71 -5.18 3.79 -15.76
N HIS A 72 -5.35 3.89 -17.06
CA HIS A 72 -5.95 5.06 -17.69
C HIS A 72 -7.46 4.87 -17.67
N VAL A 73 -8.17 5.81 -17.04
CA VAL A 73 -9.62 5.77 -16.88
C VAL A 73 -10.23 6.90 -17.68
N ASP A 74 -11.03 6.56 -18.70
CA ASP A 74 -11.83 7.49 -19.47
C ASP A 74 -13.31 7.38 -19.08
N ARG A 75 -13.94 8.53 -18.85
CA ARG A 75 -15.36 8.65 -18.50
C ARG A 75 -16.14 9.49 -19.53
N ASP A 76 -17.42 9.20 -19.64
CA ASP A 76 -18.36 10.06 -20.37
C ASP A 76 -18.77 11.29 -19.53
N ALA A 77 -19.55 12.20 -20.11
CA ALA A 77 -20.04 13.40 -19.43
C ALA A 77 -21.00 13.10 -18.27
N GLN A 78 -21.52 11.87 -18.20
CA GLN A 78 -22.43 11.35 -17.19
C GLN A 78 -21.67 10.60 -16.08
N GLY A 79 -20.35 10.44 -16.21
CA GLY A 79 -19.48 9.78 -15.24
C GLY A 79 -19.36 8.26 -15.40
N ASN A 80 -19.95 7.66 -16.44
CA ASN A 80 -19.81 6.24 -16.72
C ASN A 80 -18.43 5.95 -17.34
N LEU A 81 -17.92 4.77 -17.06
CA LEU A 81 -16.65 4.29 -17.60
C LEU A 81 -16.81 3.97 -19.09
N THR A 82 -16.08 4.70 -19.94
CA THR A 82 -16.07 4.47 -21.38
C THR A 82 -14.92 3.56 -21.78
N ALA A 83 -13.75 3.75 -21.17
CA ALA A 83 -12.60 2.88 -21.38
C ALA A 83 -11.77 2.78 -20.10
N LEU A 84 -11.27 1.58 -19.84
CA LEU A 84 -10.30 1.30 -18.80
C LEU A 84 -9.14 0.58 -19.45
N THR A 85 -8.06 1.31 -19.69
CA THR A 85 -6.86 0.73 -20.27
C THR A 85 -5.83 0.55 -19.16
N GLN A 86 -5.50 -0.70 -18.85
CA GLN A 86 -4.31 -0.94 -18.04
C GLN A 86 -3.11 -0.55 -18.89
N SER A 87 -2.32 0.41 -18.41
CA SER A 87 -1.00 0.63 -19.00
C SER A 87 -0.21 -0.65 -18.73
N ALA A 88 -0.08 -1.48 -19.76
CA ALA A 88 0.77 -2.66 -19.72
C ALA A 88 2.20 -2.15 -19.55
N ASN A 89 2.60 -1.96 -18.30
CA ASN A 89 3.92 -1.62 -17.81
C ASN A 89 4.90 -1.34 -18.96
N ALA A 90 4.91 -0.12 -19.53
CA ALA A 90 6.17 0.37 -20.03
C ALA A 90 7.06 0.39 -18.78
N PRO A 91 8.12 -0.42 -18.71
CA PRO A 91 8.88 -0.59 -17.49
C PRO A 91 9.55 0.74 -17.14
N ARG A 92 8.87 1.57 -16.35
CA ARG A 92 9.43 2.76 -15.70
C ARG A 92 10.48 2.39 -14.64
N SER A 93 10.80 1.10 -14.48
CA SER A 93 11.98 0.62 -13.76
C SER A 93 13.29 0.82 -14.53
N LYS A 94 13.31 1.16 -15.83
CA LYS A 94 14.58 1.44 -16.52
C LYS A 94 15.25 2.76 -16.13
N ALA A 95 14.52 3.73 -15.54
CA ALA A 95 15.11 5.04 -15.23
C ALA A 95 15.82 5.10 -13.87
N ILE A 96 15.44 4.24 -12.91
CA ILE A 96 16.14 4.16 -11.60
C ILE A 96 17.19 3.04 -11.59
N SER A 97 17.01 1.98 -12.39
CA SER A 97 18.06 0.95 -12.60
C SER A 97 19.19 1.38 -13.54
N ALA A 98 19.20 2.63 -14.02
CA ALA A 98 20.22 3.11 -14.97
C ALA A 98 21.59 3.44 -14.35
N ARG A 99 21.81 3.20 -13.04
CA ARG A 99 23.09 3.53 -12.38
C ARG A 99 23.94 2.35 -11.92
N VAL A 100 23.38 1.15 -11.85
CA VAL A 100 24.15 -0.03 -11.44
C VAL A 100 24.14 -1.02 -12.59
N SER A 101 25.32 -1.30 -13.14
CA SER A 101 25.41 -2.23 -14.25
C SER A 101 24.96 -3.61 -13.79
N GLN A 102 24.24 -4.36 -14.63
CA GLN A 102 23.84 -5.74 -14.30
C GLN A 102 25.06 -6.60 -13.91
N ARG A 103 26.25 -6.26 -14.41
CA ARG A 103 27.53 -6.85 -14.01
C ARG A 103 27.89 -6.56 -12.55
N GLU A 104 27.77 -5.33 -12.09
CA GLU A 104 27.99 -4.96 -10.68
C GLU A 104 27.02 -5.69 -9.75
N VAL A 105 25.74 -5.79 -10.14
CA VAL A 105 24.74 -6.53 -9.35
C VAL A 105 25.11 -8.01 -9.25
N SER A 106 25.50 -8.64 -10.37
CA SER A 106 25.93 -10.04 -10.38
C SER A 106 27.21 -10.25 -9.55
N GLN A 107 28.18 -9.34 -9.63
CA GLN A 107 29.41 -9.40 -8.83
C GLN A 107 29.14 -9.27 -7.33
N LEU A 108 28.29 -8.32 -6.93
CA LEU A 108 27.90 -8.14 -5.54
C LEU A 108 27.13 -9.35 -5.02
N HIS A 109 26.23 -9.91 -5.85
CA HIS A 109 25.52 -11.13 -5.51
C HIS A 109 26.47 -12.31 -5.28
N GLN A 110 27.45 -12.50 -6.17
CA GLN A 110 28.46 -13.55 -6.03
C GLN A 110 29.31 -13.36 -4.75
N ALA A 111 29.76 -12.13 -4.49
CA ALA A 111 30.51 -11.80 -3.27
C ALA A 111 29.70 -12.09 -1.99
N ASN A 112 28.39 -11.79 -2.01
CA ASN A 112 27.48 -12.08 -0.91
C ASN A 112 27.24 -13.59 -0.71
N LEU A 113 27.15 -14.36 -1.78
CA LEU A 113 27.04 -15.82 -1.69
C LEU A 113 28.28 -16.43 -1.03
N LEU A 114 29.47 -16.02 -1.47
CA LEU A 114 30.75 -16.50 -0.91
C LEU A 114 30.92 -16.11 0.56
N SER A 115 30.61 -14.87 0.94
CA SER A 115 30.74 -14.41 2.32
C SER A 115 29.76 -15.12 3.26
N ASN A 116 28.52 -15.37 2.81
CA ASN A 116 27.55 -16.13 3.58
C ASN A 116 27.98 -17.59 3.75
N LEU A 117 28.51 -18.23 2.70
CA LEU A 117 29.04 -19.60 2.79
C LEU A 117 30.21 -19.70 3.76
N GLN A 118 31.17 -18.77 3.69
CA GLN A 118 32.29 -18.73 4.61
C GLN A 118 31.84 -18.58 6.07
N ARG A 119 30.88 -17.68 6.33
CA ARG A 119 30.31 -17.51 7.67
C ARG A 119 29.64 -18.81 8.17
N ARG A 120 28.88 -19.49 7.32
CA ARG A 120 28.19 -20.74 7.67
C ARG A 120 29.19 -21.87 7.94
N LEU A 121 30.27 -21.98 7.15
CA LEU A 121 31.36 -22.93 7.37
C LEU A 121 32.02 -22.69 8.73
N GLN A 122 32.34 -21.44 9.04
CA GLN A 122 32.94 -21.09 10.33
C GLN A 122 32.00 -21.45 11.51
N SER A 123 30.72 -21.08 11.42
CA SER A 123 29.75 -21.43 12.46
C SER A 123 29.52 -22.94 12.60
N ALA A 124 29.57 -23.70 11.50
CA ALA A 124 29.46 -25.15 11.52
C ALA A 124 30.70 -25.80 12.17
N GLN A 125 31.89 -25.26 11.88
CA GLN A 125 33.15 -25.69 12.48
C GLN A 125 33.20 -25.42 13.99
N GLU A 126 32.76 -24.23 14.42
CA GLU A 126 32.66 -23.86 15.85
C GLU A 126 31.69 -24.78 16.61
N ARG A 127 30.64 -25.27 15.94
CA ARG A 127 29.66 -26.21 16.50
C ARG A 127 30.08 -27.68 16.40
N GLY A 128 31.14 -28.00 15.64
CA GLY A 128 31.58 -29.37 15.39
C GLY A 128 30.59 -30.20 14.54
N ASP A 129 29.70 -29.56 13.78
CA ASP A 129 28.68 -30.24 12.97
C ASP A 129 29.24 -30.68 11.61
N GLN A 130 29.83 -31.88 11.60
CA GLN A 130 30.47 -32.47 10.42
C GLN A 130 29.49 -32.68 9.25
N SER A 131 28.23 -33.00 9.55
CA SER A 131 27.21 -33.23 8.51
C SER A 131 26.90 -31.95 7.73
N LEU A 132 26.89 -30.82 8.43
CA LEU A 132 26.65 -29.51 7.82
C LEU A 132 27.88 -29.01 7.05
N LEU A 133 29.09 -29.32 7.51
CA LEU A 133 30.32 -29.00 6.79
C LEU A 133 30.37 -29.68 5.42
N ASP A 134 30.08 -30.99 5.36
CA ASP A 134 30.07 -31.74 4.10
C ASP A 134 29.08 -31.18 3.08
N LEU A 135 27.87 -30.79 3.53
CA LEU A 135 26.85 -30.16 2.69
C LEU A 135 27.29 -28.78 2.16
N LEU A 136 27.89 -27.95 3.02
CA LEU A 136 28.37 -26.61 2.63
C LEU A 136 29.57 -26.68 1.68
N GLU A 137 30.44 -27.68 1.83
CA GLU A 137 31.52 -27.92 0.88
C GLU A 137 31.02 -28.39 -0.49
N ALA A 138 29.97 -29.21 -0.52
CA ALA A 138 29.31 -29.61 -1.76
C ALA A 138 28.65 -28.39 -2.46
N GLU A 139 27.96 -27.53 -1.71
CA GLU A 139 27.35 -26.28 -2.21
C GLU A 139 28.42 -25.35 -2.79
N ARG A 140 29.57 -25.21 -2.12
CA ARG A 140 30.72 -24.44 -2.62
C ARG A 140 31.23 -24.97 -3.96
N LYS A 141 31.38 -26.29 -4.11
CA LYS A 141 31.84 -26.92 -5.35
C LYS A 141 30.87 -26.65 -6.50
N GLN A 142 29.57 -26.74 -6.25
CA GLN A 142 28.54 -26.47 -7.26
C GLN A 142 28.59 -25.03 -7.77
N ILE A 143 28.79 -24.05 -6.88
CA ILE A 143 28.89 -22.64 -7.27
C ILE A 143 30.16 -22.37 -8.09
N THR A 144 31.27 -23.06 -7.80
CA THR A 144 32.50 -22.93 -8.60
C THR A 144 32.45 -23.63 -9.95
N THR A 145 31.64 -24.69 -10.10
CA THR A 145 31.50 -25.44 -11.36
C THR A 145 30.37 -24.93 -12.25
N GLY A 146 29.39 -24.21 -11.67
CA GLY A 146 28.23 -23.65 -12.38
C GLY A 146 28.46 -22.27 -13.03
N HIS A 147 29.70 -21.79 -13.08
CA HIS A 147 30.13 -20.55 -13.74
C HIS A 147 31.15 -20.86 -14.85
#